data_AF-A0A7W0F3L4-F1
#
_entry.id   AF-A0A7W0F3L4-F1
#
_cell.length_a   1.000
_cell.length_b   1.000
_cell.length_c   1.000
_cell.angle_alpha   90.00
_cell.angle_beta   90.00
_cell.angle_gamma   90.00
#
_symmetry.space_group_name_H-M   'P 1'
#
loop_
_entity.id
_entity.type
_entity.pdbx_description
1 polymer ?
#
loop_
_entity_poly.entity_id
_entity_poly.type
_entity_poly.pdbx_seq_one_letter_code
_entity_poly.pdbx_strand_id
1 'polypeptide(L)'
;MMKCEKAQRMISAYIDSELLEKDIADLWAHMDSCQLCMTDYKGLKKIQEAIPAEEVNPSSYFKMNFWKRVEKEKERANIFYRKLIFLPAYAAAGLVLMITFFSSTLLYAYKSTIKDSSVHKEIVMAYVEEGVLTASLTPMSCARLFERGIGCIEKACAKKCENQTKEMGCGQCGKKCLKDGRRE
;
A
#
# COMPACT_ATOMS: atom_id res chain seq x y z
N MET A 1 -8.04 -43.18 -42.22
CA MET A 1 -9.48 -43.46 -42.38
C MET A 1 -10.04 -43.98 -41.06
N MET A 2 -11.10 -43.36 -40.55
CA MET A 2 -11.80 -43.82 -39.35
C MET A 2 -12.56 -45.13 -39.63
N LYS A 3 -12.67 -46.01 -38.61
CA LYS A 3 -13.46 -47.25 -38.71
C LYS A 3 -14.95 -46.94 -38.53
N CYS A 4 -15.81 -47.61 -39.29
CA CYS A 4 -17.27 -47.41 -39.24
C CYS A 4 -17.86 -47.60 -37.83
N GLU A 5 -17.37 -48.57 -37.06
CA GLU A 5 -17.83 -48.78 -35.67
C GLU A 5 -17.60 -47.55 -34.78
N LYS A 6 -16.45 -46.88 -34.95
CA LYS A 6 -16.16 -45.63 -34.24
C LYS A 6 -17.08 -44.51 -34.71
N ALA A 7 -17.29 -44.40 -36.03
CA ALA A 7 -18.18 -43.41 -36.61
C ALA A 7 -19.62 -43.56 -36.09
N GLN A 8 -20.14 -44.78 -35.99
CA GLN A 8 -21.49 -45.05 -35.46
C GLN A 8 -21.67 -44.56 -34.03
N ARG A 9 -20.68 -44.79 -33.14
CA ARG A 9 -20.72 -44.26 -31.77
C ARG A 9 -20.70 -42.73 -31.75
N MET A 10 -19.90 -42.13 -32.63
CA MET A 10 -19.82 -40.67 -32.75
C MET A 10 -21.09 -40.06 -33.35
N ILE A 11 -21.79 -40.77 -34.23
CA ILE A 11 -23.10 -40.36 -34.77
C ILE A 11 -24.12 -40.23 -33.64
N SER A 12 -24.22 -41.23 -32.76
CA SER A 12 -25.12 -41.16 -31.59
C SER A 12 -24.77 -39.99 -30.68
N ALA A 13 -23.50 -39.86 -30.29
CA ALA A 13 -23.04 -38.74 -29.47
C ALA A 13 -23.29 -37.37 -30.14
N TYR A 14 -23.16 -37.28 -31.46
CA TYR A 14 -23.45 -36.04 -32.20
C TYR A 14 -24.94 -35.67 -32.17
N ILE A 15 -25.83 -36.66 -32.33
CA ILE A 15 -27.28 -36.49 -32.27
C ILE A 15 -27.72 -36.01 -30.88
N ASP A 16 -27.09 -36.53 -29.83
CA ASP A 16 -27.35 -36.14 -28.43
C ASP A 16 -26.61 -34.85 -28.01
N SER A 17 -25.90 -34.18 -28.93
CA SER A 17 -25.08 -33.00 -28.66
C SER A 17 -23.95 -33.20 -27.63
N GLU A 18 -23.46 -34.44 -27.50
CA GLU A 18 -22.37 -34.84 -26.60
C GLU A 18 -21.01 -34.98 -27.31
N LEU A 19 -20.97 -34.85 -28.65
CA LEU A 19 -19.73 -34.94 -29.40
C LEU A 19 -18.93 -33.63 -29.31
N LEU A 20 -17.63 -33.74 -29.00
CA LEU A 20 -16.72 -32.60 -28.94
C LEU A 20 -16.52 -31.97 -30.32
N GLU A 21 -16.44 -30.64 -30.40
CA GLU A 21 -16.29 -29.90 -31.65
C GLU A 21 -15.11 -30.36 -32.51
N LYS A 22 -13.98 -30.67 -31.88
CA LYS A 22 -12.77 -31.15 -32.55
C LYS A 22 -12.98 -32.44 -33.34
N ASP A 23 -13.93 -33.27 -32.91
CA ASP A 23 -14.17 -34.61 -33.46
C ASP A 23 -15.28 -34.59 -34.52
N ILE A 24 -16.01 -33.47 -34.67
CA ILE A 24 -17.09 -33.29 -35.65
C ILE A 24 -16.54 -33.32 -37.08
N ALA A 25 -15.42 -32.64 -37.34
CA ALA A 25 -14.83 -32.57 -38.68
C ALA A 25 -14.41 -33.96 -39.20
N ASP A 26 -13.79 -34.77 -38.34
CA ASP A 26 -13.39 -36.14 -38.65
C ASP A 26 -14.60 -37.05 -38.94
N LEU A 27 -15.70 -36.84 -38.21
CA LEU A 27 -16.94 -37.58 -38.45
C LEU A 27 -17.56 -37.24 -39.81
N TRP A 28 -17.66 -35.96 -40.15
CA TRP A 28 -18.18 -35.52 -41.44
C TRP A 28 -17.34 -36.03 -42.61
N ALA A 29 -16.01 -35.93 -42.50
CA ALA A 29 -15.11 -36.48 -43.51
C ALA A 29 -15.32 -37.99 -43.73
N HIS A 30 -15.61 -38.76 -42.67
CA HIS A 30 -15.95 -40.17 -42.81
C HIS A 30 -17.30 -40.36 -43.52
N MET A 31 -18.34 -39.64 -43.12
CA MET A 31 -19.68 -39.75 -43.72
C MET A 31 -19.72 -39.34 -45.19
N ASP A 32 -18.89 -38.39 -45.61
CA ASP A 32 -18.74 -38.01 -47.03
C ASP A 32 -18.16 -39.15 -47.87
N SER A 33 -17.33 -40.01 -47.26
CA SER A 33 -16.72 -41.16 -47.93
C SER A 33 -17.46 -42.49 -47.72
N CYS A 34 -18.36 -42.57 -46.74
CA CYS A 34 -19.02 -43.81 -46.29
C CYS A 34 -20.54 -43.65 -46.32
N GLN A 35 -21.16 -44.11 -47.41
CA GLN A 35 -22.61 -44.03 -47.63
C GLN A 35 -23.43 -44.76 -46.56
N LEU A 36 -22.89 -45.85 -45.98
CA LEU A 36 -23.55 -46.62 -44.92
C LEU A 36 -23.73 -45.76 -43.66
N CYS A 37 -22.65 -45.14 -43.18
CA CYS A 37 -22.69 -44.28 -42.00
C CYS A 37 -23.57 -43.04 -42.22
N MET A 38 -23.58 -42.48 -43.44
CA MET A 38 -24.48 -41.37 -43.77
C MET A 38 -25.95 -41.79 -43.78
N THR A 39 -26.24 -43.05 -44.15
CA THR A 39 -27.60 -43.61 -44.10
C THR A 39 -28.04 -43.82 -42.65
N ASP A 40 -27.16 -44.36 -41.80
CA ASP A 40 -27.39 -44.53 -40.36
C ASP A 40 -27.69 -43.19 -39.68
N TYR A 41 -26.89 -42.16 -39.96
CA TYR A 41 -27.11 -40.80 -39.45
C TYR A 41 -28.49 -40.25 -39.82
N LYS A 42 -28.87 -40.34 -41.11
CA LYS A 42 -30.19 -39.88 -41.57
C LYS A 42 -31.33 -40.66 -40.93
N GLY A 43 -31.16 -41.96 -40.71
CA GLY A 43 -32.13 -42.81 -40.04
C GLY A 43 -32.36 -42.39 -38.59
N LEU A 44 -31.27 -42.26 -37.82
CA LEU A 44 -31.33 -41.84 -36.42
C LEU A 44 -31.87 -40.42 -36.25
N LYS A 45 -31.47 -39.49 -37.14
CA LYS A 45 -31.99 -38.12 -37.13
C LYS A 45 -33.50 -38.07 -37.35
N LYS A 46 -34.01 -38.85 -38.31
CA LYS A 46 -35.46 -38.97 -38.53
C LYS A 46 -36.20 -39.51 -37.31
N ILE A 47 -35.61 -40.48 -36.61
CA ILE A 47 -36.20 -41.02 -35.38
C ILE A 47 -36.24 -39.93 -34.29
N GLN A 48 -35.15 -39.20 -34.09
CA GLN A 48 -35.08 -38.09 -33.13
C GLN A 48 -36.12 -37.01 -33.45
N GLU A 49 -36.25 -36.62 -34.72
CA GLU A 49 -37.23 -35.63 -35.18
C GLU A 49 -38.68 -36.12 -35.08
N ALA A 50 -38.90 -37.44 -35.15
CA ALA A 50 -40.23 -38.04 -35.04
C ALA A 50 -40.72 -38.17 -33.58
N ILE A 51 -39.82 -38.10 -32.60
CA ILE A 51 -40.20 -38.10 -31.18
C ILE A 51 -40.64 -36.68 -30.82
N PRO A 52 -41.94 -36.47 -30.50
CA PRO A 52 -42.38 -35.16 -30.05
C PRO A 52 -41.67 -34.82 -28.73
N ALA A 53 -41.09 -33.63 -28.66
CA ALA A 53 -40.60 -33.08 -27.41
C ALA A 53 -41.82 -32.73 -26.53
N GLU A 54 -42.36 -33.73 -25.85
CA GLU A 54 -43.43 -33.50 -24.89
C GLU A 54 -42.85 -32.76 -23.68
N GLU A 55 -43.42 -31.59 -23.37
CA GLU A 55 -43.04 -30.85 -22.18
C GLU A 55 -43.49 -31.62 -20.94
N VAL A 56 -42.57 -32.42 -20.40
CA VAL A 56 -42.79 -33.13 -19.14
C VAL A 56 -42.79 -32.11 -18.00
N ASN A 57 -43.97 -31.76 -17.50
CA ASN A 57 -44.07 -30.91 -16.32
C ASN A 57 -43.72 -31.74 -15.07
N PRO A 58 -42.63 -31.43 -14.35
CA PRO A 58 -42.27 -32.16 -13.15
C PRO A 58 -43.35 -32.04 -12.07
N SER A 59 -43.49 -33.08 -11.25
CA SER A 59 -44.42 -33.03 -10.11
C SER A 59 -44.05 -31.89 -9.14
N SER A 60 -45.06 -31.30 -8.49
CA SER A 60 -44.85 -30.23 -7.50
C SER A 60 -43.88 -30.65 -6.39
N TYR A 61 -43.93 -31.93 -5.97
CA TYR A 61 -43.01 -32.49 -4.97
C TYR A 61 -41.56 -32.49 -5.47
N PHE A 62 -41.32 -32.90 -6.72
CA PHE A 62 -39.99 -32.86 -7.31
C PHE A 62 -39.47 -31.43 -7.40
N LYS A 63 -40.27 -30.51 -7.94
CA LYS A 63 -39.90 -29.10 -8.09
C LYS A 63 -39.52 -28.47 -6.75
N MET A 64 -40.33 -28.69 -5.72
CA MET A 64 -40.05 -28.20 -4.36
C MET A 64 -38.72 -28.75 -3.81
N ASN A 65 -38.49 -30.06 -3.91
CA ASN A 65 -37.27 -30.67 -3.38
C ASN A 65 -36.02 -30.27 -4.17
N PHE A 66 -36.15 -30.11 -5.49
CA PHE A 66 -35.08 -29.60 -6.35
C PHE A 66 -34.66 -28.20 -5.89
N TRP A 67 -35.61 -27.26 -5.80
CA TRP A 67 -35.31 -25.89 -5.35
C TRP A 67 -34.75 -25.84 -3.93
N LYS A 68 -35.28 -26.67 -3.03
CA LYS A 68 -34.75 -26.78 -1.65
C LYS A 68 -33.29 -27.24 -1.64
N ARG A 69 -32.90 -28.18 -2.51
CA ARG A 69 -31.50 -28.63 -2.65
C ARG A 69 -30.62 -27.53 -3.24
N VAL A 70 -31.08 -26.88 -4.31
CA VAL A 70 -30.36 -25.76 -4.95
C VAL A 70 -30.10 -24.63 -3.95
N GLU A 71 -31.11 -24.24 -3.17
CA GLU A 71 -30.97 -23.18 -2.18
C GLU A 71 -29.97 -23.56 -1.08
N LYS A 72 -30.03 -24.79 -0.59
CA LYS A 72 -29.08 -25.30 0.42
C LYS A 72 -27.62 -25.27 -0.06
N GLU A 73 -27.38 -25.55 -1.34
CA GLU A 73 -26.03 -25.45 -1.91
C GLU A 73 -25.57 -23.99 -2.04
N LYS A 74 -26.47 -23.06 -2.42
CA LYS A 74 -26.17 -21.62 -2.44
C LYS A 74 -25.85 -21.09 -1.05
N GLU A 75 -26.63 -21.46 -0.04
CA GLU A 75 -26.39 -21.06 1.35
C GLU A 75 -25.03 -21.55 1.84
N ARG A 76 -24.66 -22.80 1.55
CA ARG A 76 -23.34 -23.35 1.91
C ARG A 76 -22.21 -22.58 1.25
N ALA A 77 -22.32 -22.26 -0.04
CA ALA A 77 -21.33 -21.45 -0.75
C ALA A 77 -21.22 -20.04 -0.16
N ASN A 78 -22.34 -19.40 0.18
CA ASN A 78 -22.36 -18.06 0.75
C ASN A 78 -21.75 -18.01 2.17
N ILE A 79 -22.05 -19.01 3.02
CA ILE A 79 -21.44 -19.13 4.35
C ILE A 79 -19.93 -19.33 4.23
N PHE A 80 -19.48 -20.15 3.27
CA PHE A 80 -18.06 -20.37 3.01
C PHE A 80 -17.37 -19.08 2.57
N TYR A 81 -17.92 -18.38 1.58
CA TYR A 81 -17.36 -17.14 1.05
C TYR A 81 -17.31 -16.03 2.11
N ARG A 82 -18.38 -15.91 2.91
CA ARG A 82 -18.45 -14.96 4.03
C ARG A 82 -17.39 -15.28 5.10
N LYS A 83 -17.17 -16.55 5.44
CA LYS A 83 -16.11 -16.93 6.38
C LYS A 83 -14.71 -16.71 5.81
N LEU A 84 -14.49 -17.02 4.53
CA LEU A 84 -13.20 -16.88 3.88
C LEU A 84 -12.74 -15.43 3.76
N ILE A 85 -13.67 -14.49 3.51
CA ILE A 85 -13.33 -13.07 3.31
C ILE A 85 -13.39 -12.27 4.60
N PHE A 86 -14.46 -12.40 5.39
CA PHE A 86 -14.64 -11.51 6.54
C PHE A 86 -13.73 -11.86 7.72
N LEU A 87 -13.39 -13.13 7.92
CA LEU A 87 -12.54 -13.55 9.04
C LEU A 87 -11.11 -12.97 8.96
N PRO A 88 -10.39 -13.02 7.81
CA PRO A 88 -9.08 -12.36 7.71
C PRO A 88 -9.20 -10.83 7.67
N ALA A 89 -10.29 -10.27 7.13
CA ALA A 89 -10.49 -8.82 7.08
C ALA A 89 -10.58 -8.18 8.49
N TYR A 90 -11.32 -8.80 9.41
CA TYR A 90 -11.41 -8.31 10.79
C TYR A 90 -10.07 -8.42 11.55
N ALA A 91 -9.30 -9.49 11.32
CA ALA A 91 -7.98 -9.66 11.93
C ALA A 91 -6.99 -8.57 11.46
N ALA A 92 -6.98 -8.25 10.16
CA ALA A 92 -6.14 -7.19 9.60
C ALA A 92 -6.51 -5.81 10.15
N ALA A 93 -7.81 -5.48 10.24
CA ALA A 93 -8.28 -4.22 10.80
C ALA A 93 -7.86 -4.05 12.28
N GLY A 94 -7.95 -5.13 13.08
CA GLY A 94 -7.50 -5.12 14.47
C GLY A 94 -6.00 -4.83 14.61
N LEU A 95 -5.16 -5.43 13.76
CA LEU A 95 -3.72 -5.18 13.76
C LEU A 95 -3.37 -3.73 13.41
N VAL A 96 -4.04 -3.13 12.43
CA VAL A 96 -3.83 -1.72 12.06
C VAL A 96 -4.18 -0.80 13.22
N LEU A 97 -5.31 -1.04 13.90
CA LEU A 97 -5.71 -0.25 15.07
C LEU A 97 -4.69 -0.39 16.22
N MET A 98 -4.19 -1.60 16.47
CA MET A 98 -3.15 -1.82 17.46
C MET A 98 -1.86 -1.07 17.10
N ILE A 99 -1.37 -1.21 15.87
CA ILE A 99 -0.14 -0.55 15.42
C ILE A 99 -0.26 0.97 15.51
N THR A 100 -1.39 1.55 15.09
CA THR A 100 -1.60 3.02 15.19
C THR A 100 -1.66 3.50 16.63
N PHE A 101 -2.30 2.74 17.52
CA PHE A 101 -2.35 3.06 18.95
C PHE A 101 -0.96 3.01 19.59
N PHE A 102 -0.22 1.91 19.40
CA PHE A 102 1.14 1.74 19.91
C PHE A 102 2.14 2.74 19.31
N SER A 103 2.03 3.06 18.03
CA SER A 103 2.89 4.06 17.39
C SER A 103 2.62 5.45 17.95
N SER A 104 1.36 5.79 18.20
CA SER A 104 0.98 7.08 18.78
C SER A 104 1.49 7.24 20.21
N THR A 105 1.40 6.20 21.04
CA THR A 105 1.93 6.24 22.41
C THR A 105 3.46 6.32 22.43
N LEU A 106 4.16 5.60 21.55
CA LEU A 106 5.61 5.69 21.39
C LEU A 106 6.05 7.08 20.95
N LEU A 107 5.38 7.69 19.96
CA LEU A 107 5.69 9.05 19.51
C LEU A 107 5.46 10.07 20.63
N TYR A 108 4.42 9.89 21.45
CA TYR A 108 4.17 10.77 22.60
C TYR A 108 5.26 10.65 23.67
N ALA A 109 5.68 9.41 24.00
CA ALA A 109 6.77 9.17 24.93
C ALA A 109 8.10 9.77 24.42
N TYR A 110 8.45 9.52 23.16
CA TYR A 110 9.65 10.08 22.52
C TYR A 110 9.68 11.61 22.54
N LYS A 111 8.54 12.25 22.22
CA LYS A 111 8.42 13.71 22.28
C LYS A 111 8.63 14.27 23.69
N SER A 112 8.17 13.55 24.71
CA SER A 112 8.36 13.95 26.11
C SER A 112 9.83 13.92 26.54
N THR A 113 10.59 12.92 26.11
CA THR A 113 12.02 12.80 26.41
C THR A 113 12.86 13.86 25.71
N ILE A 114 12.49 14.27 24.49
CA ILE A 114 13.18 15.36 23.77
C ILE A 114 12.88 16.72 24.40
N LYS A 115 11.67 16.93 24.91
CA LYS A 115 11.31 18.21 25.55
C LYS A 115 12.13 18.47 26.82
N ASP A 116 12.61 17.41 27.47
CA ASP A 116 13.51 17.46 28.64
C ASP A 116 14.98 17.78 28.27
N SER A 117 15.33 17.73 26.99
CA SER A 117 16.63 18.17 26.45
C SER A 117 16.85 19.70 26.58
N SER A 118 15.94 20.45 27.21
CA SER A 118 16.23 21.79 27.71
C SER A 118 17.39 21.83 28.71
N VAL A 119 17.78 20.69 29.30
CA VAL A 119 19.01 20.55 30.11
C VAL A 119 20.28 20.71 29.26
N HIS A 120 20.24 20.44 27.94
CA HIS A 120 21.40 20.71 27.08
C HIS A 120 21.70 22.21 26.93
N LYS A 121 20.72 23.10 27.12
CA LYS A 121 21.00 24.54 27.12
C LYS A 121 21.81 24.96 28.35
N GLU A 122 21.55 24.40 29.52
CA GLU A 122 22.35 24.72 30.71
C GLU A 122 23.77 24.15 30.63
N ILE A 123 23.93 22.91 30.14
CA ILE A 123 25.25 22.27 30.00
C ILE A 123 26.09 22.97 28.92
N VAL A 124 25.50 23.38 27.79
CA VAL A 124 26.21 24.12 26.74
C VAL A 124 26.60 25.53 27.21
N MET A 125 25.76 26.19 28.03
CA MET A 125 26.09 27.51 28.58
C MET A 125 27.21 27.43 29.64
N ALA A 126 27.28 26.37 30.44
CA ALA A 126 28.37 26.15 31.40
C ALA A 126 29.74 25.93 30.73
N TYR A 127 29.79 25.18 29.61
CA TYR A 127 31.02 24.99 28.85
C TYR A 127 31.52 26.27 28.14
N VAL A 128 30.61 27.17 27.78
CA VAL A 128 30.97 28.46 27.16
C VAL A 128 31.60 29.43 28.17
N GLU A 129 31.26 29.34 29.45
CA GLU A 129 31.90 30.17 30.49
C GLU A 129 33.36 29.77 30.76
N GLU A 130 33.68 28.48 30.80
CA GLU A 130 35.06 28.02 31.03
C GLU A 130 35.95 28.14 29.78
N GLY A 131 35.38 27.97 28.57
CA GLY A 131 36.14 28.08 27.31
C GLY A 131 36.55 29.49 26.92
N VAL A 132 35.85 30.53 27.39
CA VAL A 132 36.14 31.93 27.04
C VAL A 132 37.27 32.53 27.89
N LEU A 133 37.60 31.95 29.05
CA LEU A 133 38.67 32.44 29.92
C LEU A 133 40.08 32.03 29.47
N THR A 134 40.23 31.07 28.55
CA THR A 134 41.54 30.59 28.07
C THR A 134 41.88 30.98 26.63
N ALA A 135 40.91 31.54 25.87
CA ALA A 135 41.16 32.05 24.53
C ALA A 135 41.71 33.49 24.60
N SER A 136 43.04 33.59 24.61
CA SER A 136 43.74 34.83 24.28
C SER A 136 43.22 35.40 22.94
N LEU A 137 42.43 36.47 23.03
CA LEU A 137 41.81 37.12 21.88
C LEU A 137 42.89 37.82 21.04
N THR A 138 43.36 37.14 20.01
CA THR A 138 44.01 37.80 18.87
C THR A 138 42.95 38.53 18.02
N PRO A 139 43.28 39.65 17.37
CA PRO A 139 42.31 40.49 16.63
C PRO A 139 41.57 39.78 15.50
N MET A 140 42.05 38.62 15.04
CA MET A 140 41.47 37.86 13.93
C MET A 140 40.21 37.06 14.31
N SER A 141 39.93 36.82 15.60
CA SER A 141 38.81 35.97 16.01
C SER A 141 37.46 36.70 16.10
N CYS A 142 37.45 38.04 16.24
CA CYS A 142 36.20 38.81 16.28
C CYS A 142 35.46 38.88 14.93
N ALA A 143 36.18 38.85 13.80
CA ALA A 143 35.56 38.94 12.48
C ALA A 143 34.68 37.72 12.15
N ARG A 144 35.09 36.52 12.57
CA ARG A 144 34.33 35.28 12.31
C ARG A 144 33.08 35.12 13.17
N LEU A 145 33.01 35.80 14.33
CA LEU A 145 31.84 35.75 15.20
C LEU A 145 30.68 36.61 14.66
N PHE A 146 31.00 37.69 13.93
CA PHE A 146 30.00 38.57 13.32
C PHE A 146 29.29 37.92 12.12
N GLU A 147 30.01 37.15 11.30
CA GLU A 147 29.41 36.40 10.17
C GLU A 147 28.41 35.31 10.62
N ARG A 148 28.50 34.84 11.86
CA ARG A 148 27.56 33.87 12.45
C ARG A 148 26.38 34.51 13.20
N GLY A 149 26.19 35.83 13.08
CA GLY A 149 25.04 36.52 13.68
C GLY A 149 25.07 36.61 15.21
N ILE A 150 26.23 36.37 15.83
CA ILE A 150 26.39 36.51 17.28
C ILE A 150 26.72 37.98 17.55
N GLY A 151 25.73 38.69 18.11
CA GLY A 151 25.85 40.11 18.45
C GLY A 151 27.06 40.42 19.34
N CYS A 152 27.62 41.62 19.17
CA CYS A 152 28.80 42.09 19.90
C CYS A 152 28.58 41.96 21.42
N ILE A 153 29.40 41.15 22.09
CA ILE A 153 29.35 40.99 23.55
C ILE A 153 29.86 42.29 24.17
N GLU A 154 28.95 43.09 24.70
CA GLU A 154 29.18 44.41 25.34
C GLU A 154 30.40 44.45 26.27
N LYS A 155 30.67 43.33 26.97
CA LYS A 155 31.74 43.25 27.97
C LYS A 155 33.16 43.20 27.37
N ALA A 156 33.32 42.76 26.12
CA ALA A 156 34.65 42.69 25.48
C ALA A 156 35.12 44.06 24.97
N CYS A 157 34.20 44.96 24.63
CA CYS A 157 34.53 46.29 24.11
C CYS A 157 34.95 47.27 25.22
N ALA A 158 34.39 47.12 26.43
CA ALA A 158 34.65 48.01 27.56
C ALA A 158 36.12 48.05 27.98
N LYS A 159 36.83 46.91 27.93
CA LYS A 159 38.22 46.80 28.39
C LYS A 159 39.25 47.42 27.44
N LYS A 160 38.86 47.78 26.21
CA LYS A 160 39.76 48.36 25.19
C LYS A 160 39.66 49.89 25.07
N CYS A 161 38.55 50.52 25.50
CA CYS A 161 38.46 52.00 25.57
C CYS A 161 39.19 52.58 26.82
N GLU A 162 39.56 51.77 27.82
CA GLU A 162 40.24 52.26 29.04
C GLU A 162 41.72 52.62 28.84
N ASN A 163 42.35 52.16 27.75
CA ASN A 163 43.80 52.31 27.51
C ASN A 163 44.17 53.17 26.28
N GLN A 164 43.24 53.96 25.72
CA GLN A 164 43.53 54.85 24.59
C GLN A 164 43.08 56.29 24.87
N THR A 165 44.04 57.17 25.11
CA THR A 165 43.86 58.60 25.45
C THR A 165 43.64 59.52 24.24
N LYS A 166 43.16 59.02 23.09
CA LYS A 166 42.83 59.87 21.94
C LYS A 166 41.51 59.44 21.30
N GLU A 167 40.74 60.43 20.87
CA GLU A 167 39.49 60.30 20.13
C GLU A 167 39.71 59.47 18.86
N MET A 168 39.59 58.16 18.97
CA MET A 168 39.51 57.24 17.84
C MET A 168 38.20 56.46 18.02
N GLY A 169 37.24 56.74 17.14
CA GLY A 169 36.02 55.94 17.06
C GLY A 169 36.36 54.48 16.77
N CYS A 170 35.55 53.56 17.29
CA CYS A 170 35.69 52.15 16.93
C CYS A 170 35.37 51.98 15.44
N GLY A 171 36.39 51.73 14.63
CA GLY A 171 36.30 51.58 13.17
C GLY A 171 35.43 50.41 12.68
N GLN A 172 34.82 49.63 13.58
CA GLN A 172 33.96 48.49 13.24
C GLN A 172 32.48 48.66 13.70
N CYS A 173 32.15 49.64 14.55
CA CYS A 173 30.75 49.90 14.94
C CYS A 173 30.28 51.35 14.76
N GLY A 174 31.16 52.26 14.33
CA GLY A 174 30.81 53.65 14.03
C GLY A 174 30.40 54.52 15.22
N LYS A 175 30.36 53.96 16.44
CA LYS A 175 29.99 54.71 17.66
C LYS A 175 31.22 55.42 18.24
N LYS A 176 31.04 56.71 18.62
CA LYS A 176 32.06 57.51 19.32
C LYS A 176 32.08 57.11 20.80
N CYS A 177 33.25 56.77 21.36
CA CYS A 177 33.46 56.68 22.81
C CYS A 177 33.40 58.13 23.35
N LEU A 178 32.28 58.55 23.93
CA LEU A 178 32.17 59.83 24.66
C LEU A 178 32.84 59.67 26.04
N LYS A 179 33.56 60.70 26.47
CA LYS A 179 34.46 60.69 27.64
C LYS A 179 33.80 60.56 29.02
N ASP A 180 32.48 60.53 29.09
CA ASP A 180 31.76 60.21 30.32
C ASP A 180 30.88 58.99 30.04
N GLY A 181 31.07 57.94 30.82
CA GLY A 181 30.46 56.61 30.63
C GLY A 181 28.94 56.55 30.74
N ARG A 182 28.23 57.23 29.83
CA ARG A 182 26.80 57.09 29.54
C ARG A 182 26.60 57.06 28.03
N ARG A 183 25.85 56.06 27.55
CA ARG A 183 25.50 55.87 26.14
C ARG A 183 24.33 56.76 25.74
N GLU A 184 24.37 57.27 24.51
CA GLU A 184 23.19 57.42 23.63
C GLU A 184 23.38 56.48 22.43
#